data_AF-A0A844YJ68-F1
#
_entry.id   AF-A0A844YJ68-F1
#
_cell.length_a   1.000
_cell.length_b   1.000
_cell.length_c   1.000
_cell.angle_alpha   90.00
_cell.angle_beta   90.00
_cell.angle_gamma   90.00
#
_symmetry.space_group_name_H-M   'P 1'
#
loop_
_entity.id
_entity.type
_entity.pdbx_description
1 polymer ?
#
loop_
_entity_poly.entity_id
_entity_poly.type
_entity_poly.pdbx_seq_one_letter_code
_entity_poly.pdbx_strand_id
1 'polypeptide(L)' 'MNKFLFDHQLAAMKADRSGSAEERVAAADMVGGRAKQLAEWRKANGLSDRGWPTDERTPSEEQ' A
#
# COMPACT_ATOMS: atom_id res chain seq x y z
N MET A 1 16.03 -16.14 10.15
CA MET A 1 15.54 -15.22 9.09
C MET A 1 14.03 -15.35 9.03
N ASN A 2 13.27 -14.27 9.23
CA ASN A 2 11.81 -14.34 9.33
C ASN A 2 11.21 -14.56 7.93
N LYS A 3 10.51 -15.68 7.70
CA LYS A 3 9.96 -16.11 6.38
C LYS A 3 9.17 -14.99 5.69
N PHE A 4 8.48 -14.18 6.50
CA PHE A 4 7.72 -13.02 6.07
C PHE A 4 8.54 -11.98 5.29
N LEU A 5 9.74 -11.63 5.78
CA LEU A 5 10.59 -10.63 5.14
C LEU A 5 11.17 -11.15 3.82
N PHE A 6 11.46 -12.46 3.76
CA PHE A 6 11.93 -13.12 2.56
C PHE A 6 10.86 -13.16 1.46
N ASP A 7 9.64 -13.56 1.81
CA ASP A 7 8.52 -13.61 0.87
C ASP A 7 8.18 -12.22 0.32
N HIS A 8 8.29 -11.18 1.16
CA HIS A 8 8.06 -9.79 0.76
C HIS A 8 9.14 -9.27 -0.19
N GLN A 9 10.42 -9.49 0.12
CA GLN A 9 11.53 -9.11 -0.76
C GLN A 9 11.48 -9.86 -2.09
N LEU A 10 11.10 -11.13 -2.07
CA LEU A 10 10.95 -11.94 -3.29
C LEU A 10 9.79 -11.45 -4.16
N ALA A 11 8.67 -11.07 -3.56
CA ALA A 11 7.53 -10.50 -4.29
C ALA A 11 7.87 -9.14 -4.91
N ALA A 12 8.56 -8.26 -4.16
CA ALA A 12 9.02 -6.97 -4.67
C ALA A 12 10.00 -7.13 -5.83
N MET A 13 10.96 -8.06 -5.73
CA MET A 13 11.90 -8.35 -6.81
C MET A 13 11.22 -8.94 -8.06
N LYS A 14 10.15 -9.73 -7.89
CA LYS A 14 9.36 -10.27 -9.01
C LYS A 14 8.51 -9.20 -9.69
N ALA A 15 7.94 -8.27 -8.93
CA ALA A 15 7.17 -7.15 -9.46
C ALA A 15 8.04 -6.11 -10.20
N ASP A 16 9.29 -5.94 -9.78
CA ASP A 16 10.26 -5.06 -10.46
C ASP A 16 10.83 -5.69 -11.74
N ARG A 17 10.82 -7.04 -11.82
CA ARG A 17 11.23 -7.83 -13.01
C ARG A 17 10.06 -8.31 -13.89
N SER A 18 8.81 -8.00 -13.57
CA SER A 18 7.65 -8.52 -14.30
C SER A 18 7.43 -7.78 -15.63
N GLY A 19 7.82 -8.43 -16.71
CA GLY A 19 7.80 -7.88 -18.07
C GLY A 19 6.41 -7.75 -18.69
N SER A 20 5.33 -8.28 -18.09
CA SER A 20 4.01 -8.32 -18.73
C SER A 20 2.97 -7.39 -18.07
N ALA A 21 1.98 -6.97 -18.86
CA ALA A 21 0.88 -6.12 -18.39
C ALA A 21 -0.02 -6.84 -17.37
N GLU A 22 -0.17 -8.16 -17.50
CA GLU A 22 -1.01 -8.99 -16.62
C GLU A 22 -0.46 -9.04 -15.19
N GLU A 23 0.85 -9.15 -15.04
CA GLU A 23 1.51 -9.14 -13.72
C GLU A 23 1.38 -7.78 -13.03
N ARG A 24 1.40 -6.67 -13.81
CA ARG A 24 1.14 -5.32 -13.27
C ARG A 24 -0.31 -5.15 -12.82
N VAL A 25 -1.28 -5.71 -13.55
CA VAL A 25 -2.70 -5.70 -13.15
C VAL A 25 -2.89 -6.51 -11.87
N ALA A 26 -2.33 -7.71 -11.79
CA ALA A 26 -2.43 -8.54 -10.59
C ALA A 26 -1.78 -7.86 -9.36
N ALA A 27 -0.64 -7.19 -9.54
CA ALA A 27 -0.01 -6.40 -8.49
C ALA A 27 -0.87 -5.19 -8.07
N ALA A 28 -1.45 -4.46 -9.02
CA ALA A 28 -2.34 -3.33 -8.75
C ALA A 28 -3.60 -3.77 -7.99
N ASP A 29 -4.21 -4.89 -8.36
CA ASP A 29 -5.38 -5.46 -7.68
C ASP A 29 -5.06 -5.86 -6.23
N MET A 30 -3.89 -6.49 -6.01
CA MET A 30 -3.44 -6.84 -4.66
C MET A 30 -3.22 -5.61 -3.79
N VAL A 31 -2.62 -4.54 -4.34
CA VAL A 31 -2.42 -3.28 -3.62
C VAL A 31 -3.75 -2.57 -3.36
N GLY A 32 -4.63 -2.49 -4.36
CA GLY A 32 -5.94 -1.86 -4.26
C GLY A 32 -6.86 -2.55 -3.25
N GLY A 33 -6.88 -3.89 -3.24
CA GLY A 33 -7.64 -4.67 -2.26
C GLY A 33 -7.18 -4.41 -0.82
N ARG A 34 -5.86 -4.37 -0.60
CA ARG A 34 -5.27 -4.05 0.72
C ARG A 34 -5.55 -2.61 1.14
N ALA A 35 -5.44 -1.64 0.22
CA ALA A 35 -5.77 -0.24 0.48
C ALA A 35 -7.23 -0.07 0.90
N LYS A 36 -8.16 -0.78 0.25
CA LYS A 36 -9.58 -0.78 0.60
C LYS A 36 -9.83 -1.34 2.00
N GLN A 37 -9.24 -2.50 2.33
CA GLN A 37 -9.38 -3.09 3.68
C GLN A 37 -8.88 -2.14 4.77
N LEU A 38 -7.75 -1.47 4.51
CA LEU A 38 -7.17 -0.52 5.46
C LEU A 38 -8.03 0.74 5.62
N ALA A 39 -8.61 1.26 4.52
CA ALA A 39 -9.56 2.36 4.57
C ALA A 39 -10.81 2.03 5.39
N GLU A 40 -11.39 0.84 5.20
CA GLU A 40 -12.55 0.38 5.97
C GLU A 40 -12.21 0.20 7.45
N TRP A 41 -11.05 -0.37 7.77
CA TRP A 41 -10.58 -0.48 9.16
C TRP A 41 -10.41 0.91 9.81
N ARG A 42 -9.82 1.87 9.09
CA ARG A 42 -9.68 3.25 9.59
C ARG A 42 -11.02 3.90 9.85
N LYS A 43 -11.98 3.74 8.93
CA LYS A 43 -13.34 4.25 9.07
C LYS A 43 -14.03 3.64 10.30
N ALA A 44 -13.92 2.33 10.49
CA ALA A 44 -14.49 1.64 11.66
C ALA A 44 -13.90 2.12 13.00
N ASN A 45 -12.66 2.61 13.00
CA ASN A 45 -11.97 3.11 14.19
C ASN A 45 -12.03 4.65 14.34
N GLY A 46 -12.79 5.36 13.52
CA GLY A 46 -12.88 6.83 13.56
C GLY A 46 -11.56 7.54 13.22
N LEU A 47 -10.68 6.87 12.48
CA LEU A 47 -9.37 7.38 12.04
C LEU A 47 -9.42 7.94 10.62
N SER A 48 -10.61 8.17 10.05
CA SER A 48 -10.79 8.77 8.72
C SER A 48 -10.17 10.16 8.62
N ASP A 49 -10.21 10.91 9.71
CA ASP A 49 -9.86 12.35 9.75
C ASP A 49 -8.39 12.58 10.15
N ARG A 50 -7.70 11.51 10.58
CA ARG A 50 -6.26 11.53 10.79
C ARG A 50 -5.59 11.25 9.44
N GLY A 51 -4.48 11.90 9.13
CA GLY A 51 -3.66 11.53 7.97
C GLY A 51 -3.15 10.08 8.05
N TRP A 52 -2.47 9.60 7.01
CA TRP A 52 -1.67 8.38 7.16
C TRP A 52 -0.55 8.62 8.17
N PRO A 53 -0.10 7.60 8.94
CA PRO A 53 0.97 7.77 9.94
C PRO A 53 2.29 8.33 9.39
N THR A 54 2.48 8.26 8.07
CA THR A 54 3.63 8.82 7.33
C THR A 54 3.17 9.81 6.25
N ASP A 55 1.91 10.24 6.27
CA ASP A 55 1.45 11.41 5.52
C ASP A 55 1.94 12.64 6.29
N GLU A 56 3.24 12.91 6.22
CA GLU A 56 3.75 14.25 6.41
C GLU A 56 3.28 15.09 5.22
N ARG A 57 1.96 15.32 5.13
CA ARG A 57 1.49 16.48 4.39
C ARG A 57 1.99 17.64 5.20
N THR A 58 3.15 18.19 4.82
CA THR A 58 3.48 19.58 5.11
C THR A 58 2.18 20.35 4.89
N PRO A 59 1.65 21.05 5.91
CA PRO A 59 0.43 21.82 5.72
C PRO A 59 0.70 22.66 4.49
N SER A 60 -0.11 22.48 3.44
CA SER A 60 -0.05 23.40 2.32
C SER A 60 -0.31 24.76 2.94
N GLU A 61 0.72 25.61 2.97
CA GLU A 61 0.55 27.00 3.35
C GLU A 61 -0.58 27.53 2.46
N GLU A 62 -1.72 27.80 3.09
CA GLU A 62 -2.77 28.60 2.50
C GLU A 62 -2.14 29.96 2.21
N GLN A 63 -1.99 30.27 0.92
CA GLN A 63 -1.87 31.63 0.40
C GLN A 63 -2.98 31.85 -0.62
#